data_AF-A0ABD0QWI8-F1
#
_entry.id   AF-A0ABD0QWI8-F1
#
_cell.length_a   1.000
_cell.length_b   1.000
_cell.length_c   1.000
_cell.angle_alpha   90.00
_cell.angle_beta   90.00
_cell.angle_gamma   90.00
#
_symmetry.space_group_name_H-M   'P 1'
#
loop_
_entity.id
_entity.type
_entity.pdbx_description
1 polymer ?
#
loop_
_entity_poly.entity_id
_entity_poly.type
_entity_poly.pdbx_seq_one_letter_code
_entity_poly.pdbx_strand_id
1 'polypeptide(L)'
;GPPGEPGPPGPPGPPGPPTAAVDDLFGTNFDIDVETEPEEPPPPPPEFNEDEARPNNGSEAVRVDSEVHLSLKTLGSQLDSMRSPDGTRQYPARTCQDLKQCYPLKKS
;
A
#
# COMPACT_ATOMS: atom_id res chain seq x y z
N GLY A 1 10.91 18.80 -61.36
CA GLY A 1 11.67 17.72 -60.68
C GLY A 1 10.70 16.90 -59.86
N PRO A 2 11.08 15.70 -59.38
CA PRO A 2 10.24 14.93 -58.47
C PRO A 2 10.02 15.68 -57.14
N PRO A 3 8.89 15.46 -56.45
CA PRO A 3 8.68 15.95 -55.10
C PRO A 3 9.78 15.46 -54.15
N GLY A 4 10.23 16.34 -53.25
CA GLY A 4 11.24 15.99 -52.24
C GLY A 4 10.73 14.98 -51.22
N GLU A 5 11.66 14.29 -50.56
CA GLU A 5 11.30 13.32 -49.51
C GLU A 5 10.65 14.03 -48.30
N PRO A 6 9.72 13.35 -47.59
CA PRO A 6 9.16 13.86 -46.35
C PRO A 6 10.23 14.14 -45.30
N GLY A 7 10.05 15.24 -44.55
CA GLY A 7 10.97 15.62 -43.47
C GLY A 7 10.94 14.65 -42.27
N PRO A 8 11.96 14.70 -41.40
CA PRO A 8 12.02 13.86 -40.21
C PRO A 8 10.92 14.22 -39.19
N PRO A 9 10.52 13.29 -38.31
CA PRO A 9 9.61 13.56 -37.20
C PRO A 9 10.11 14.67 -36.26
N GLY A 10 9.18 15.45 -35.70
CA GLY A 10 9.50 16.50 -34.73
C GLY A 10 9.93 15.96 -33.36
N PRO A 11 10.54 16.81 -32.50
CA PRO A 11 10.98 16.40 -31.17
C PRO A 11 9.80 16.13 -30.21
N PRO A 12 10.01 15.32 -29.15
CA PRO A 12 9.01 15.11 -28.09
C PRO A 12 8.61 16.40 -27.36
N GLY A 13 7.36 16.47 -26.90
CA GLY A 13 6.84 17.61 -26.13
C GLY A 13 7.40 17.69 -24.69
N PRO A 14 7.21 18.83 -24.00
CA PRO A 14 7.70 19.03 -22.64
C PRO A 14 6.93 18.20 -21.58
N PRO A 15 7.55 17.90 -20.42
CA PRO A 15 6.88 17.23 -19.30
C PRO A 15 5.71 18.04 -18.72
N GLY A 16 4.69 17.34 -18.22
CA GLY A 16 3.54 17.97 -17.53
C GLY A 16 3.88 18.54 -16.15
N PRO A 17 3.01 19.41 -15.60
CA PRO A 17 3.25 20.07 -14.31
C PRO A 17 3.22 19.09 -13.12
N PRO A 18 4.00 19.35 -12.05
CA PRO A 18 4.03 18.52 -10.86
C PRO A 18 2.76 18.69 -10.00
N THR A 19 2.17 17.58 -9.59
CA THR A 19 1.11 17.52 -8.56
C THR A 19 1.80 17.35 -7.21
N ALA A 20 1.98 18.45 -6.47
CA ALA A 20 2.61 18.45 -5.15
C ALA A 20 1.66 17.87 -4.08
N ALA A 21 2.26 17.12 -3.15
CA ALA A 21 1.62 16.31 -2.13
C ALA A 21 1.04 17.13 -0.96
N VAL A 22 0.03 16.54 -0.35
CA VAL A 22 -0.61 16.95 0.91
C VAL A 22 0.30 16.65 2.10
N ASP A 23 1.29 17.50 2.34
CA ASP A 23 2.12 17.49 3.56
C ASP A 23 1.89 18.79 4.33
N ASP A 24 0.72 18.88 4.97
CA ASP A 24 0.44 19.83 6.06
C ASP A 24 -0.13 18.96 7.21
N LEU A 25 0.74 18.12 7.78
CA LEU A 25 1.53 18.47 8.95
C LEU A 25 0.66 18.43 10.21
N PHE A 26 0.43 17.19 10.65
CA PHE A 26 0.09 16.78 12.01
C PHE A 26 1.08 17.38 13.02
N GLY A 27 0.98 18.69 13.25
CA GLY A 27 1.86 19.47 14.10
C GLY A 27 1.14 19.92 15.37
N THR A 28 0.78 18.99 16.26
CA THR A 28 0.52 19.35 17.65
C THR A 28 1.10 18.29 18.57
N ASN A 29 2.22 18.68 19.17
CA ASN A 29 3.00 17.98 20.16
C ASN A 29 2.15 17.64 21.39
N PHE A 30 2.39 16.46 21.96
CA PHE A 30 1.87 16.03 23.25
C PHE A 30 2.54 16.84 24.36
N ASP A 31 1.80 17.76 24.97
CA ASP A 31 2.12 18.27 26.30
C ASP A 31 0.94 17.96 27.21
N ILE A 32 1.14 16.94 28.04
CA ILE A 32 0.21 16.42 29.04
C ILE A 32 0.33 17.34 30.26
N ASP A 33 -0.73 18.08 30.59
CA ASP A 33 -0.88 18.69 31.91
C ASP A 33 -1.96 17.93 32.69
N VAL A 34 -1.49 17.30 33.75
CA VAL A 34 -2.22 16.48 34.71
C VAL A 34 -2.97 17.39 35.65
N GLU A 35 -4.31 17.33 35.70
CA GLU A 35 -5.07 17.71 36.91
C GLU A 35 -6.38 16.92 37.08
N THR A 36 -6.36 16.05 38.10
CA THR A 36 -7.39 15.87 39.14
C THR A 36 -8.57 14.90 38.93
N GLU A 37 -8.51 13.82 39.73
CA GLU A 37 -9.45 12.73 40.09
C GLU A 37 -10.88 13.19 40.53
N PRO A 38 -11.90 12.32 40.87
CA PRO A 38 -11.87 10.89 41.24
C PRO A 38 -13.07 9.99 40.82
N GLU A 39 -13.00 8.71 41.25
CA GLU A 39 -14.11 7.74 41.48
C GLU A 39 -14.56 6.81 40.34
N GLU A 40 -14.02 5.58 40.32
CA GLU A 40 -14.70 4.30 40.62
C GLU A 40 -13.68 3.17 40.42
N PRO A 41 -13.55 2.16 41.31
CA PRO A 41 -12.69 1.02 41.01
C PRO A 41 -13.19 0.34 39.72
N PRO A 42 -12.31 0.08 38.74
CA PRO A 42 -12.73 -0.54 37.49
C PRO A 42 -13.38 -1.91 37.80
N PRO A 43 -14.48 -2.27 37.11
CA PRO A 43 -15.12 -3.56 37.31
C PRO A 43 -14.09 -4.68 37.11
N PRO A 44 -14.20 -5.79 37.88
CA PRO A 44 -13.26 -6.89 37.75
C PRO A 44 -13.23 -7.37 36.30
N PRO A 45 -12.03 -7.68 35.77
CA PRO A 45 -11.91 -8.14 34.40
C PRO A 45 -12.77 -9.39 34.20
N PRO A 46 -13.45 -9.53 33.06
CA PRO A 46 -14.21 -10.73 32.77
C PRO A 46 -13.31 -11.96 32.93
N GLU A 47 -13.77 -12.95 33.69
CA GLU A 47 -13.07 -14.22 33.85
C GLU A 47 -13.12 -14.95 32.50
N PHE A 48 -12.03 -14.82 31.73
CA PHE A 48 -11.83 -15.62 30.54
C PHE A 48 -11.53 -17.05 30.98
N ASN A 49 -12.42 -18.00 30.65
CA ASN A 49 -12.16 -19.40 30.89
C ASN A 49 -10.91 -19.82 30.11
N GLU A 50 -9.90 -20.35 30.81
CA GLU A 50 -8.60 -20.75 30.23
C GLU A 50 -8.71 -21.76 29.08
N ASP A 51 -9.87 -22.42 28.94
CA ASP A 51 -10.17 -23.39 27.88
C ASP A 51 -10.55 -22.74 26.53
N GLU A 52 -11.05 -21.50 26.50
CA GLU A 52 -11.36 -20.79 25.24
C GLU A 52 -10.10 -20.27 24.51
N ALA A 53 -8.99 -20.11 25.23
CA ALA A 53 -7.72 -19.65 24.67
C ALA A 53 -6.84 -20.78 24.12
N ARG A 54 -7.28 -22.05 24.24
CA ARG A 54 -6.50 -23.16 23.72
C ARG A 54 -6.59 -23.15 22.20
N PRO A 55 -5.46 -23.05 21.48
CA PRO A 55 -5.49 -23.23 20.03
C PRO A 55 -6.03 -24.63 19.77
N ASN A 56 -7.18 -24.73 19.09
CA ASN A 56 -7.74 -25.99 18.63
C ASN A 56 -6.70 -26.64 17.70
N ASN A 57 -5.88 -27.51 18.27
CA ASN A 57 -4.86 -28.31 17.60
C ASN A 57 -5.50 -29.45 16.78
N GLY A 58 -6.82 -29.51 16.70
CA GLY A 58 -7.58 -30.43 15.88
C GLY A 58 -7.82 -29.90 14.47
N SER A 59 -6.79 -29.89 13.61
CA SER A 59 -6.93 -29.87 12.13
C SER A 59 -7.76 -28.74 11.45
N GLU A 60 -8.40 -27.83 12.19
CA GLU A 60 -9.21 -26.72 11.65
C GLU A 60 -8.37 -25.49 11.31
N ALA A 61 -7.24 -25.27 11.98
CA ALA A 61 -6.24 -24.29 11.53
C ALA A 61 -5.63 -24.65 10.16
N VAL A 62 -5.70 -25.94 9.77
CA VAL A 62 -5.28 -26.42 8.44
C VAL A 62 -6.40 -26.21 7.40
N ARG A 63 -7.63 -25.92 7.86
CA ARG A 63 -8.80 -25.56 7.05
C ARG A 63 -9.22 -24.11 7.26
N VAL A 64 -8.28 -23.19 7.54
CA VAL A 64 -8.55 -21.80 7.14
C VAL A 64 -8.78 -21.87 5.64
N ASP A 65 -10.03 -21.62 5.24
CA ASP A 65 -10.55 -21.96 3.92
C ASP A 65 -9.56 -21.55 2.84
N SER A 66 -9.22 -22.47 1.93
CA SER A 66 -8.32 -22.18 0.80
C SER A 66 -8.77 -20.91 0.07
N GLU A 67 -10.10 -20.68 0.02
CA GLU A 67 -10.72 -19.47 -0.50
C GLU A 67 -10.30 -18.18 0.23
N VAL A 68 -10.21 -18.18 1.56
CA VAL A 68 -9.75 -17.02 2.35
C VAL A 68 -8.28 -16.73 2.06
N HIS A 69 -7.43 -17.77 2.01
CA HIS A 69 -6.03 -17.60 1.65
C HIS A 69 -5.85 -17.05 0.23
N LEU A 70 -6.66 -17.51 -0.72
CA LEU A 70 -6.68 -17.00 -2.09
C LEU A 70 -7.11 -15.52 -2.13
N SER A 71 -8.15 -15.17 -1.38
CA SER A 71 -8.62 -13.79 -1.28
C SER A 71 -7.56 -12.87 -0.70
N LEU A 72 -6.93 -13.24 0.42
CA LEU A 72 -5.84 -12.48 1.04
C LEU A 72 -4.65 -12.32 0.09
N LYS A 73 -4.27 -13.37 -0.63
CA LYS A 73 -3.19 -13.30 -1.63
C LYS A 73 -3.55 -12.36 -2.78
N THR A 74 -4.81 -12.39 -3.23
CA THR A 74 -5.31 -11.51 -4.30
C THR A 74 -5.28 -10.06 -3.85
N LEU A 75 -5.78 -9.77 -2.64
CA LEU A 75 -5.77 -8.43 -2.06
C LEU A 75 -4.34 -7.91 -1.88
N GLY A 76 -3.45 -8.75 -1.34
CA GLY A 76 -2.03 -8.42 -1.16
C GLY A 76 -1.37 -8.08 -2.50
N SER A 77 -1.57 -8.93 -3.51
CA SER A 77 -1.06 -8.68 -4.85
C SER A 77 -1.62 -7.39 -5.46
N GLN A 78 -2.88 -7.06 -5.21
CA GLN A 78 -3.49 -5.83 -5.72
C GLN A 78 -2.89 -4.59 -5.07
N LEU A 79 -2.66 -4.63 -3.75
CA LEU A 79 -2.00 -3.54 -3.01
C LEU A 79 -0.55 -3.35 -3.48
N ASP A 80 0.19 -4.43 -3.67
CA ASP A 80 1.58 -4.38 -4.16
C ASP A 80 1.65 -3.76 -5.56
N SER A 81 0.74 -4.14 -6.46
CA SER A 81 0.67 -3.56 -7.81
C SER A 81 0.31 -2.06 -7.81
N MET A 82 -0.44 -1.57 -6.81
CA MET A 82 -0.69 -0.14 -6.65
C MET A 82 0.50 0.60 -6.06
N ARG A 83 1.20 -0.02 -5.10
CA ARG A 83 2.33 0.59 -4.39
C ARG A 83 3.60 0.62 -5.24
N SER A 84 3.82 -0.40 -6.05
CA SER A 84 5.02 -0.58 -6.88
C SER A 84 4.63 -1.08 -8.27
N PRO A 85 3.99 -0.22 -9.08
CA PRO A 85 3.50 -0.60 -10.41
C PRO A 85 4.63 -1.10 -11.30
N ASP A 86 4.38 -2.20 -12.00
CA ASP A 86 5.39 -2.84 -12.85
C ASP A 86 5.54 -2.15 -14.22
N GLY A 87 4.66 -1.22 -14.58
CA GLY A 87 4.68 -0.54 -15.87
C GLY A 87 3.98 -1.29 -16.99
N THR A 88 3.22 -2.34 -16.68
CA THR A 88 2.28 -2.92 -17.65
C THR A 88 1.16 -1.94 -17.98
N ARG A 89 0.36 -2.24 -19.02
CA ARG A 89 -0.80 -1.40 -19.37
C ARG A 89 -1.87 -1.37 -18.27
N GLN A 90 -1.93 -2.40 -17.42
CA GLN A 90 -2.88 -2.48 -16.31
C GLN A 90 -2.35 -1.75 -15.07
N TYR A 91 -1.05 -1.83 -14.79
CA TYR A 91 -0.40 -1.15 -13.67
C TYR A 91 0.73 -0.24 -14.18
N PRO A 92 0.40 0.89 -14.83
CA PRO A 92 1.41 1.77 -15.40
C PRO A 92 2.20 2.47 -14.29
N ALA A 93 3.52 2.55 -14.47
CA ALA A 93 4.36 3.42 -13.66
C ALA A 93 4.23 4.87 -14.13
N ARG A 94 4.48 5.83 -13.23
CA ARG A 94 4.38 7.27 -13.53
C ARG A 94 5.51 7.73 -14.45
N THR A 95 6.73 7.24 -14.23
CA THR A 95 7.88 7.50 -15.09
C THR A 95 8.75 6.24 -15.25
N CYS A 96 9.58 6.20 -16.29
CA CYS A 96 10.58 5.14 -16.47
C CYS A 96 11.60 5.12 -15.32
N GLN A 97 11.86 6.27 -14.69
CA GLN A 97 12.75 6.38 -13.55
C GLN A 97 12.16 5.69 -12.31
N ASP A 98 10.87 5.88 -12.02
CA ASP A 98 10.19 5.22 -10.89
C ASP A 98 10.22 3.70 -11.07
N LEU A 99 9.96 3.24 -12.30
CA LEU A 99 10.00 1.82 -12.65
C LEU A 99 11.40 1.22 -12.43
N LYS A 100 12.46 1.94 -12.79
CA LYS A 100 13.85 1.53 -12.52
C LYS A 100 14.20 1.53 -11.02
N GLN A 101 13.64 2.45 -10.25
CA GLN A 101 13.85 2.50 -8.79
C GLN A 101 13.16 1.33 -8.08
N CYS A 102 11.91 1.02 -8.44
CA CYS A 102 11.18 -0.12 -7.90
C CYS A 102 11.73 -1.47 -8.41
N TYR A 103 12.18 -1.52 -9.67
CA TYR A 103 12.66 -2.73 -10.33
C TYR A 103 14.04 -2.52 -11.01
N PRO A 104 15.14 -2.48 -10.24
CA PRO A 104 16.48 -2.17 -10.79
C PRO A 104 17.00 -3.16 -11.82
N LEU A 105 16.51 -4.40 -11.79
CA LEU A 105 16.88 -5.47 -12.71
C LEU A 105 16.04 -5.46 -13.99
N LYS A 106 14.99 -4.64 -14.09
CA LYS A 106 14.21 -4.54 -15.33
C LYS A 106 15.06 -3.91 -16.42
N LYS A 107 14.99 -4.53 -17.60
CA LYS A 107 15.64 -4.03 -18.82
C LYS A 107 14.85 -2.85 -19.39
N SER A 108 15.57 -1.96 -20.07
CA SER A 108 14.99 -0.86 -20.85
C SER A 108 14.40 -1.34 -22.17
#